data_AF-A0AAV7KD35-F1
#
_entry.id   AF-A0AAV7KD35-F1
#
_cell.length_a   1.000
_cell.length_b   1.000
_cell.length_c   1.000
_cell.angle_alpha   90.00
_cell.angle_beta   90.00
_cell.angle_gamma   90.00
#
_symmetry.space_group_name_H-M   'P 1'
#
loop_
_entity.id
_entity.type
_entity.pdbx_description
1 polymer ?
#
loop_
_entity_poly.entity_id
_entity_poly.type
_entity_poly.pdbx_seq_one_letter_code
_entity_poly.pdbx_strand_id
1 'polypeptide(L)'
;MASKICQSKSDLTKRDFRAMIFILLKLQKTRVEIYESLQEHFPDLAPFLSTVERWYREFIHGNFVLEDAPRSGRPNISHNEENVNEMLDLITKDLHITYA
;
A
#
# COMPACT_ATOMS: atom_id res chain seq x y z
N MET A 1 8.97 11.69 37.26
CA MET A 1 7.89 12.32 36.47
C MET A 1 8.02 11.86 35.02
N ALA A 2 7.41 10.74 34.67
CA ALA A 2 7.19 10.32 33.30
C ALA A 2 5.76 9.80 33.25
N SER A 3 4.87 10.65 32.76
CA SER A 3 3.45 10.35 32.66
C SER A 3 3.29 9.17 31.72
N LYS A 4 2.80 8.04 32.25
CA LYS A 4 2.30 6.92 31.45
C LYS A 4 1.13 7.47 30.63
N ILE A 5 1.39 7.82 29.37
CA ILE A 5 0.32 8.09 28.42
C ILE A 5 -0.40 6.75 28.25
N CYS A 6 -1.63 6.67 28.75
CA CYS A 6 -2.55 5.58 28.42
C CYS A 6 -2.71 5.56 26.90
N GLN A 7 -2.07 4.62 26.23
CA GLN A 7 -2.32 4.39 24.82
C GLN A 7 -3.71 3.75 24.70
N SER A 8 -4.73 4.58 24.52
CA SER A 8 -5.95 4.14 23.87
C SER A 8 -5.53 3.51 22.54
N LYS A 9 -6.02 2.29 22.27
CA LYS A 9 -5.83 1.58 21.01
C LYS A 9 -6.35 2.46 19.88
N SER A 10 -5.47 3.30 19.34
CA SER A 10 -5.71 4.10 18.16
C SER A 10 -5.34 3.19 17.01
N ASP A 11 -6.30 2.91 16.13
CA ASP A 11 -6.08 2.05 14.98
C ASP A 11 -5.19 2.78 13.96
N LEU A 12 -3.89 2.83 14.23
CA LEU A 12 -2.90 3.38 13.32
C LEU A 12 -2.85 2.51 12.08
N THR A 13 -3.10 3.14 10.95
CA THR A 13 -3.07 2.49 9.65
C THR A 13 -1.67 2.56 9.04
N LYS A 14 -1.44 1.75 8.00
CA LYS A 14 -0.19 1.82 7.22
C LYS A 14 0.05 3.20 6.62
N ARG A 15 -1.01 3.93 6.27
CA ARG A 15 -0.93 5.30 5.74
C ARG A 15 -0.35 6.26 6.78
N ASP A 16 -0.74 6.11 8.04
CA ASP A 16 -0.28 6.98 9.14
C ASP A 16 1.22 6.83 9.37
N PHE A 17 1.72 5.59 9.39
CA PHE A 17 3.16 5.34 9.50
C PHE A 17 3.95 5.91 8.31
N ARG A 18 3.40 5.88 7.10
CA ARG A 18 4.04 6.53 5.93
C ARG A 18 4.13 8.04 6.10
N ALA A 19 3.07 8.67 6.61
CA ALA A 19 3.06 10.10 6.91
C ALA A 19 4.08 10.45 8.01
N MET A 20 4.17 9.64 9.07
CA MET A 20 5.17 9.82 10.13
C MET A 20 6.60 9.72 9.59
N ILE A 21 6.89 8.71 8.77
CA ILE A 21 8.21 8.56 8.10
C ILE A 21 8.51 9.80 7.26
N PHE A 22 7.53 10.32 6.51
CA PHE A 22 7.70 11.52 5.70
C PHE A 22 8.02 12.77 6.55
N ILE A 23 7.30 12.98 7.65
CA ILE A 23 7.55 14.09 8.57
C ILE A 23 8.95 13.99 9.17
N LEU A 24 9.34 12.81 9.67
CA LEU A 24 10.66 12.59 10.26
C LEU A 24 11.79 12.76 9.23
N LEU A 25 11.56 12.36 7.97
CA LEU A 25 12.48 12.66 6.88
C LEU A 25 12.63 14.17 6.65
N LYS A 26 11.54 14.95 6.72
CA LYS A 26 11.60 16.43 6.62
C LYS A 26 12.35 17.07 7.79
N LEU A 27 12.35 16.42 8.95
CA LEU A 27 13.19 16.76 10.10
C LEU A 27 14.65 16.28 9.97
N GLN A 28 15.06 15.84 8.78
CA GLN A 28 16.42 15.38 8.46
C GLN A 28 16.90 14.19 9.29
N LYS A 29 15.97 13.38 9.79
CA LYS A 29 16.30 12.14 10.51
C LYS A 29 16.82 11.06 9.56
N THR A 30 17.78 10.29 10.05
CA THR A 30 18.30 9.11 9.35
C THR A 30 17.31 7.95 9.43
N ARG A 31 17.46 6.96 8.55
CA ARG A 31 16.58 5.76 8.52
C ARG A 31 16.52 5.03 9.86
N VAL A 32 17.66 4.94 10.55
CA VAL A 32 17.79 4.25 11.84
C VAL A 32 17.05 5.04 12.92
N GLU A 33 17.27 6.35 13.01
CA GLU A 33 16.56 7.21 13.98
C GLU A 33 15.05 7.21 13.75
N ILE A 34 14.60 7.17 12.49
CA ILE A 34 13.17 7.06 12.16
C ILE A 34 12.59 5.76 12.70
N TYR A 35 13.27 4.64 12.47
CA TYR A 35 12.84 3.34 12.96
C TYR A 35 12.82 3.28 14.49
N GLU A 36 13.88 3.74 15.15
CA GLU A 36 13.97 3.78 16.62
C GLU A 36 12.87 4.65 17.22
N SER A 37 12.61 5.83 16.64
CA SER A 37 11.55 6.73 17.09
C SER A 37 10.16 6.09 16.95
N LEU A 38 9.87 5.42 15.83
CA LEU A 38 8.61 4.70 15.64
C LEU A 38 8.48 3.52 16.60
N GLN A 39 9.56 2.77 16.83
CA GLN A 39 9.58 1.62 17.73
C GLN A 39 9.41 2.02 19.20
N GLU A 40 9.98 3.16 19.61
CA GLU A 40 9.86 3.71 20.96
C GLU A 40 8.41 4.14 21.27
N HIS A 41 7.74 4.76 20.30
CA HIS A 41 6.39 5.32 20.50
C HIS A 41 5.28 4.29 20.22
N PHE A 42 5.51 3.36 19.29
CA PHE A 42 4.51 2.41 18.79
C PHE A 42 5.04 0.97 18.71
N PRO A 43 5.55 0.37 19.80
CA PRO A 43 6.29 -0.89 19.74
C PRO A 43 5.51 -2.07 19.13
N ASP A 44 4.19 -2.11 19.32
CA ASP A 44 3.32 -3.21 18.84
C ASP A 44 2.81 -3.01 17.41
N LEU A 45 2.83 -1.77 16.92
CA LEU A 45 2.24 -1.38 15.63
C LEU A 45 3.27 -0.88 14.61
N ALA A 46 4.49 -0.58 15.07
CA ALA A 46 5.52 0.02 14.27
C ALA A 46 5.88 -0.86 13.06
N PRO A 47 6.12 -0.24 11.90
CA PRO A 47 6.58 -0.96 10.73
C PRO A 47 8.00 -1.47 10.96
N PHE A 48 8.29 -2.65 10.39
CA PHE A 48 9.65 -3.17 10.36
C PHE A 48 10.62 -2.21 9.66
N LEU A 49 11.90 -2.29 10.04
CA LEU A 49 12.98 -1.48 9.44
C LEU A 49 12.96 -1.52 7.91
N SER A 50 12.78 -2.70 7.31
CA SER A 50 12.71 -2.86 5.84
C SER A 50 11.60 -2.02 5.18
N THR A 51 10.47 -1.84 5.87
CA THR A 51 9.36 -1.00 5.40
C THR A 51 9.71 0.48 5.53
N VAL A 52 10.34 0.88 6.64
CA VAL A 52 10.85 2.24 6.82
C VAL A 52 11.85 2.60 5.74
N GLU A 53 12.83 1.72 5.46
CA GLU A 53 13.83 1.93 4.41
C GLU A 53 13.24 2.02 3.01
N ARG A 54 12.20 1.21 2.72
CA ARG A 54 11.48 1.30 1.44
C ARG A 54 10.86 2.68 1.27
N TRP A 55 10.08 3.14 2.25
CA TRP A 55 9.41 4.44 2.18
C TRP A 55 10.37 5.62 2.21
N TYR A 56 11.44 5.53 3.00
CA TYR A 56 12.50 6.51 2.99
C TYR A 56 13.11 6.69 1.60
N ARG A 57 13.36 5.58 0.88
CA ARG A 57 13.83 5.63 -0.50
C ARG A 57 12.81 6.26 -1.43
N GLU A 58 11.55 5.85 -1.39
CA GLU A 58 10.48 6.45 -2.22
C GLU A 58 10.42 7.97 -2.06
N PHE A 59 10.45 8.46 -0.81
CA PHE A 59 10.40 9.90 -0.54
C PHE A 59 11.65 10.66 -1.01
N ILE A 60 12.84 10.05 -0.94
CA ILE A 60 14.06 10.62 -1.53
C ILE A 60 13.96 10.70 -3.06
N HIS A 61 13.33 9.71 -3.71
CA HIS A 61 13.10 9.72 -5.15
C HIS A 61 11.96 10.67 -5.59
N GLY A 62 11.37 11.42 -4.65
CA GLY A 62 10.32 12.40 -4.93
C GLY A 62 8.91 11.80 -5.04
N ASN A 63 8.72 10.53 -4.67
CA ASN A 63 7.39 9.92 -4.63
C ASN A 63 6.74 10.15 -3.26
N PHE A 64 5.79 11.08 -3.19
CA PHE A 64 5.10 11.45 -1.94
C PHE A 64 3.71 10.84 -1.80
N VAL A 65 3.35 9.89 -2.68
CA VAL A 65 2.06 9.21 -2.61
C VAL A 65 2.04 8.30 -1.40
N LEU A 66 1.18 8.59 -0.42
CA LEU A 66 1.06 7.80 0.80
C LEU A 66 0.20 6.54 0.60
N GLU A 67 -0.59 6.49 -0.47
CA GLU A 67 -1.44 5.35 -0.78
C GLU A 67 -0.68 4.23 -1.48
N ASP A 68 -1.21 3.02 -1.37
CA ASP A 68 -0.73 1.92 -2.22
C ASP A 68 -1.06 2.23 -3.68
N ALA A 69 -0.08 2.02 -4.56
CA ALA A 69 -0.35 2.02 -5.99
C ALA A 69 -1.46 0.99 -6.30
N PRO A 70 -2.33 1.26 -7.30
CA PRO A 70 -3.32 0.29 -7.73
C PRO A 70 -2.60 -1.02 -8.04
N ARG A 71 -3.01 -2.09 -7.35
CA ARG A 71 -2.42 -3.40 -7.58
C ARG A 71 -2.80 -3.81 -8.98
N SER A 72 -1.82 -4.05 -9.84
CA SER A 72 -2.04 -4.78 -11.08
C SER A 72 -2.58 -6.14 -10.69
N GLY A 73 -3.91 -6.28 -10.71
CA GLY A 73 -4.55 -7.57 -10.54
C GLY A 73 -4.15 -8.51 -11.67
N ARG A 74 -4.67 -9.74 -11.63
CA ARG A 74 -4.63 -10.58 -12.82
C ARG A 74 -5.31 -9.80 -13.95
N PRO A 75 -4.68 -9.61 -15.12
CA PRO A 75 -5.33 -8.96 -16.25
C PRO A 75 -6.62 -9.74 -16.54
N ASN A 76 -7.76 -9.06 -16.40
CA ASN A 76 -9.05 -9.69 -16.61
C ASN A 76 -9.36 -9.66 -18.11
N ILE A 77 -8.80 -10.64 -18.83
CA ILE A 77 -8.95 -10.78 -20.29
C ILE A 77 -10.42 -11.10 -20.65
N SER A 78 -11.26 -11.56 -19.71
CA SER A 78 -12.65 -11.97 -20.02
C SER A 78 -13.64 -10.82 -20.18
N HIS A 79 -13.28 -9.58 -19.82
CA HIS A 79 -14.18 -8.41 -19.92
C HIS A 79 -13.66 -7.31 -20.85
N ASN A 80 -12.78 -7.64 -21.80
CA ASN A 80 -12.58 -6.70 -22.92
C ASN A 80 -13.88 -6.67 -23.74
N GLU A 81 -14.42 -5.48 -24.03
CA GLU A 81 -15.64 -5.34 -24.83
C GLU A 81 -15.50 -6.05 -26.18
N GLU A 82 -14.30 -6.04 -26.75
CA GLU A 82 -13.95 -6.78 -27.96
C GLU A 82 -14.11 -8.29 -27.79
N ASN A 83 -13.55 -8.87 -26.72
CA ASN A 83 -13.68 -10.31 -26.43
C ASN A 83 -15.13 -10.71 -26.11
N VAL A 84 -15.89 -9.82 -25.47
CA VAL A 84 -17.31 -10.03 -25.18
C VAL A 84 -18.12 -10.02 -26.48
N ASN A 85 -17.85 -9.06 -27.37
CA ASN A 85 -18.50 -8.98 -28.67
C ASN A 85 -18.17 -10.18 -29.55
N GLU A 86 -16.91 -10.63 -29.57
CA GLU A 86 -16.51 -11.86 -30.29
C GLU A 86 -17.24 -13.10 -29.75
N MET A 87 -17.33 -13.25 -28.43
CA MET A 87 -18.09 -14.33 -27.79
C MET A 87 -19.58 -14.25 -28.12
N LEU A 88 -20.18 -13.06 -28.07
CA LEU A 88 -21.59 -12.85 -28.41
C LEU A 88 -21.88 -13.15 -29.89
N ASP A 89 -20.98 -12.76 -30.79
CA ASP A 89 -21.05 -13.09 -32.22
C ASP A 89 -20.95 -14.60 -32.45
N LEU A 90 -20.08 -15.29 -31.71
CA LEU A 90 -19.95 -16.76 -31.77
C LEU A 90 -21.23 -17.45 -31.29
N ILE A 91 -21.78 -17.03 -30.15
CA ILE A 91 -23.03 -17.58 -29.59
C ILE A 91 -24.22 -17.33 -30.52
N THR A 92 -24.27 -16.15 -31.16
CA THR A 92 -25.35 -15.80 -32.11
C THR A 92 -25.29 -16.66 -33.38
N LYS A 93 -24.09 -17.07 -33.80
CA LYS A 93 -23.89 -17.95 -34.96
C LYS A 93 -24.17 -19.43 -34.65
N ASP A 94 -23.91 -19.88 -33.42
CA ASP A 94 -24.18 -21.25 -32.98
C ASP A 94 -24.57 -21.30 -31.49
N LEU A 95 -25.84 -21.58 -31.23
CA LEU A 95 -26.44 -21.64 -29.88
C LEU A 95 -26.05 -22.89 -29.09
N HIS A 96 -25.34 -23.85 -29.70
CA HIS A 96 -24.89 -25.08 -29.04
C HIS A 96 -23.40 -25.07 -28.66
N ILE A 97 -22.74 -23.91 -28.74
CA ILE A 97 -21.35 -23.76 -28.30
C ILE A 97 -21.27 -24.02 -26.79
N THR A 98 -20.48 -25.04 -26.44
CA THR A 98 -20.11 -25.30 -25.05
C THR A 98 -18.72 -24.71 -24.83
N TYR A 99 -18.51 -24.01 -23.71
CA TYR A 99 -17.18 -23.53 -23.34
C TYR A 99 -16.25 -24.73 -23.11
N ALA A 100 -15.18 -24.83 -23.90
CA ALA A 100 -14.14 -25.85 -23.76
C ALA A 100 -12.94 -25.29 -23.00
#